data_AF-A0A8T6VNG6-F1
#
_entry.id   AF-A0A8T6VNG6-F1
#
_cell.length_a   1.000
_cell.length_b   1.000
_cell.length_c   1.000
_cell.angle_alpha   90.00
_cell.angle_beta   90.00
_cell.angle_gamma   90.00
#
_symmetry.space_group_name_H-M   'P 1'
#
loop_
_entity.id
_entity.type
_entity.pdbx_description
1 polymer ?
#
loop_
_entity_poly.entity_id
_entity_poly.type
_entity_poly.pdbx_seq_one_letter_code
_entity_poly.pdbx_strand_id
1 'polypeptide(L)'
;MSITIAKLDEKNRLVGIEQVEEPSPNDIVVDSNIDLPLDGSYKYEKEMNAFFPLGYGFGPLSSKSPISNQYALYLIIKNLNNPPEELKLWASWYELNYKRQDEEHRARKTILERAR
;
A
#
# COMPACT_ATOMS: atom_id res chain seq x y z
N MET A 1 2.51 32.48 12.40
CA MET A 1 1.97 31.81 11.20
C MET A 1 2.70 30.48 11.10
N SER A 2 1.98 29.37 10.93
CA SER A 2 2.60 28.04 10.77
C SER A 2 3.16 27.89 9.36
N ILE A 3 4.42 27.46 9.24
CA ILE A 3 5.10 27.17 7.98
C ILE A 3 5.03 25.65 7.75
N THR A 4 4.77 25.23 6.51
CA THR A 4 4.75 23.80 6.16
C THR A 4 6.12 23.38 5.63
N ILE A 5 6.67 22.31 6.18
CA ILE A 5 7.94 21.72 5.75
C ILE A 5 7.71 20.28 5.27
N ALA A 6 8.53 19.83 4.32
CA ALA A 6 8.53 18.46 3.85
C ALA A 6 9.24 17.54 4.84
N LYS A 7 8.60 16.42 5.17
CA LYS A 7 9.21 15.34 5.95
C LYS A 7 9.87 14.35 5.00
N LEU A 8 11.19 14.25 5.09
CA LEU A 8 11.98 13.34 4.28
C LEU A 8 12.42 12.10 5.08
N ASP A 9 12.56 10.96 4.41
CA ASP A 9 13.19 9.77 4.99
C ASP A 9 14.72 9.78 4.83
N GLU A 10 15.39 8.72 5.30
CA GLU A 10 16.85 8.55 5.23
C GLU A 10 17.41 8.57 3.79
N LYS A 11 16.56 8.39 2.78
CA LYS A 11 16.92 8.42 1.34
C LYS A 11 16.51 9.73 0.66
N ASN A 12 16.16 10.76 1.43
CA ASN A 12 15.62 12.04 0.97
C ASN A 12 14.28 11.92 0.22
N ARG A 13 13.44 10.91 0.54
CA ARG A 13 12.13 10.73 -0.08
C ARG A 13 11.03 11.44 0.69
N LEU A 14 10.09 12.06 0.00
CA LEU A 14 8.96 12.78 0.59
C LEU A 14 7.96 11.80 1.22
N VAL A 15 7.95 11.68 2.55
CA VAL A 15 7.09 10.73 3.29
C VAL A 15 6.02 11.42 4.14
N GLY A 16 5.93 12.75 4.06
CA GLY A 16 4.98 13.52 4.84
C GLY A 16 5.21 15.02 4.72
N ILE A 17 4.34 15.76 5.39
CA ILE A 17 4.48 17.19 5.67
C ILE A 17 4.32 17.43 7.16
N GLU A 18 4.95 18.48 7.66
CA GLU A 18 4.89 18.90 9.05
C GLU A 18 4.69 20.41 9.13
N GLN A 19 3.92 20.87 10.12
CA GLN A 19 3.75 22.30 10.38
C GLN A 19 4.63 22.72 11.53
N VAL A 20 5.45 23.75 11.31
CA VAL A 20 6.39 24.29 12.30
C VAL A 20 6.20 25.80 12.44
N GLU A 21 6.56 26.35 13.59
CA GLU A 21 6.55 27.80 13.82
C GLU A 21 7.79 28.47 13.20
N GLU A 22 8.96 27.83 13.33
CA GLU A 22 10.22 28.30 12.79
C GLU A 22 10.97 27.15 12.08
N PRO A 23 11.21 27.24 10.77
CA PRO A 23 11.98 26.23 10.04
C PRO A 23 13.49 26.38 10.32
N SER A 24 14.16 25.23 10.43
CA SER A 24 15.62 25.16 10.45
C SER A 24 16.21 25.45 9.06
N PRO A 25 17.49 25.85 8.95
CA PRO A 25 18.14 26.09 7.66
C PRO A 25 18.18 24.88 6.71
N ASN A 26 18.00 23.67 7.24
CA ASN A 26 17.99 22.42 6.48
C ASN A 26 16.57 21.97 6.10
N ASP A 27 15.53 22.66 6.59
CA ASP A 27 14.16 22.29 6.32
C ASP A 27 13.75 22.72 4.91
N ILE A 28 12.98 21.84 4.25
CA ILE A 28 12.48 22.11 2.92
C ILE A 28 11.07 22.68 3.05
N VAL A 29 10.96 24.00 2.95
CA VAL A 29 9.68 24.70 3.01
C VAL A 29 8.87 24.37 1.76
N VAL A 30 7.64 23.93 1.95
CA VAL A 30 6.69 23.59 0.89
C VAL A 30 5.38 24.32 1.08
N ASP A 31 4.59 24.41 0.02
CA ASP A 31 3.22 24.91 0.14
C ASP A 31 2.40 23.94 1.00
N SER A 32 1.51 24.52 1.81
CA SER A 32 0.45 23.81 2.53
C SER A 32 -0.42 22.92 1.64
N ASN A 33 -0.55 23.25 0.36
CA ASN A 33 -1.37 22.53 -0.63
C ASN A 33 -0.52 21.75 -1.65
N ILE A 34 0.65 21.26 -1.25
CA ILE A 34 1.49 20.46 -2.15
C ILE A 34 0.72 19.24 -2.69
N ASP A 35 0.66 19.11 -4.02
CA ASP A 35 -0.04 18.02 -4.72
C ASP A 35 0.86 16.80 -4.98
N LEU A 36 2.02 16.75 -4.33
CA LEU A 36 2.93 15.62 -4.44
C LEU A 36 2.49 14.49 -3.50
N PRO A 37 2.44 13.23 -3.98
CA PRO A 37 2.27 12.07 -3.12
C PRO A 37 3.28 12.03 -1.98
N LEU A 38 2.79 11.88 -0.75
CA LEU A 38 3.59 11.77 0.48
C LEU A 38 4.00 10.33 0.79
N ASP A 39 4.04 9.49 -0.23
CA ASP A 39 4.32 8.07 -0.16
C ASP A 39 5.78 7.76 -0.54
N GLY A 40 6.68 8.73 -0.58
CA GLY A 40 8.08 8.50 -0.93
C GLY A 40 8.33 8.09 -2.38
N SER A 41 7.35 8.26 -3.27
CA SER A 41 7.53 8.15 -4.72
C SER A 41 8.32 9.32 -5.32
N TYR A 42 8.49 10.40 -4.55
CA TYR A 42 9.31 11.56 -4.91
C TYR A 42 10.53 11.68 -4.00
N LYS A 43 11.68 12.00 -4.59
CA LYS A 43 12.94 12.28 -3.88
C LYS A 43 13.29 13.75 -4.02
N TYR A 44 13.69 14.38 -2.93
CA TYR A 44 14.25 15.72 -2.96
C TYR A 44 15.71 15.70 -3.43
N GLU A 45 16.01 16.49 -4.46
CA GLU A 45 17.37 16.70 -4.96
C GLU A 45 17.86 18.10 -4.58
N LYS A 46 18.92 18.15 -3.77
CA LYS A 46 19.39 19.39 -3.12
C LYS A 46 20.01 20.34 -4.14
N GLU A 47 20.75 19.81 -5.11
CA GLU A 47 21.43 20.61 -6.13
C GLU A 47 20.46 21.35 -7.05
N MET A 48 19.28 20.75 -7.28
CA MET A 48 18.24 21.30 -8.16
C MET A 48 17.11 21.96 -7.39
N ASN A 49 17.15 21.90 -6.05
CA ASN A 49 16.12 22.41 -5.15
C ASN A 49 14.70 21.96 -5.57
N ALA A 50 14.56 20.68 -5.94
CA ALA A 50 13.35 20.16 -6.57
C ALA A 50 13.07 18.69 -6.20
N PHE A 51 11.80 18.29 -6.30
CA PHE A 51 11.35 16.91 -6.14
C PHE A 51 11.33 16.17 -7.48
N PHE A 52 11.99 15.00 -7.52
CA PHE A 52 12.04 14.13 -8.69
C PHE A 52 11.24 12.85 -8.48
N PRO A 53 10.41 12.44 -9.45
CA PRO A 53 9.71 11.16 -9.39
C PRO A 53 10.72 10.01 -9.54
N LEU A 54 10.65 9.04 -8.65
CA LEU A 54 11.50 7.83 -8.69
C LEU A 54 10.94 6.73 -9.61
N GLY A 55 9.66 6.83 -9.99
CA GLY A 55 8.98 5.86 -10.84
C GLY A 55 8.30 4.71 -10.07
N TYR A 56 7.76 3.74 -10.81
CA TYR A 56 7.02 2.61 -10.26
C TYR A 56 7.89 1.74 -9.33
N GLY A 57 7.38 1.44 -8.14
CA GLY A 57 8.05 0.60 -7.13
C GLY A 57 8.82 1.37 -6.05
N PHE A 58 8.85 2.70 -6.12
CA PHE A 58 9.40 3.56 -5.07
C PHE A 58 8.28 4.18 -4.23
N GLY A 59 8.26 3.83 -2.95
CA GLY A 59 7.29 4.24 -1.93
C GLY A 59 7.05 3.10 -0.95
N PRO A 60 6.29 3.25 0.16
CA PRO A 60 5.82 2.09 0.87
C PRO A 60 5.01 1.29 -0.14
N LEU A 61 5.37 0.02 -0.35
CA LEU A 61 4.52 -0.93 -1.06
C LEU A 61 3.13 -0.75 -0.45
N SER A 62 2.19 -0.23 -1.25
CA SER A 62 0.84 0.07 -0.80
C SER A 62 0.36 -1.07 0.06
N SER A 63 -0.20 -0.74 1.23
CA SER A 63 -0.91 -1.62 2.16
C SER A 63 -1.17 -3.01 1.58
N LYS A 64 -0.67 -4.07 2.24
CA LYS A 64 -0.87 -5.50 1.91
C LYS A 64 -2.02 -5.66 0.92
N SER A 65 -1.69 -6.08 -0.31
CA SER A 65 -2.66 -6.30 -1.38
C SER A 65 -4.00 -6.76 -0.81
N PRO A 66 -5.12 -6.13 -1.19
CA PRO A 66 -6.44 -6.47 -0.65
C PRO A 66 -6.78 -7.95 -0.89
N ILE A 67 -6.06 -8.58 -1.82
CA ILE A 67 -6.15 -9.99 -2.11
C ILE A 67 -4.86 -10.73 -1.73
N SER A 68 -5.03 -11.94 -1.20
CA SER A 68 -3.91 -12.85 -0.97
C SER A 68 -3.33 -13.35 -2.29
N ASN A 69 -2.04 -13.68 -2.30
CA ASN A 69 -1.38 -14.27 -3.46
C ASN A 69 -2.09 -15.57 -3.93
N GLN A 70 -2.66 -16.34 -3.00
CA GLN A 70 -3.42 -17.54 -3.32
C GLN A 70 -4.72 -17.22 -4.07
N TYR A 71 -5.42 -16.15 -3.69
CA TYR A 71 -6.63 -15.72 -4.41
C TYR A 71 -6.30 -15.23 -5.82
N ALA A 72 -5.22 -14.47 -5.97
CA ALA A 72 -4.73 -14.04 -7.29
C ALA A 72 -4.41 -15.25 -8.20
N LEU A 73 -3.69 -16.25 -7.68
CA LEU A 73 -3.38 -17.48 -8.42
C LEU A 73 -4.64 -18.26 -8.82
N TYR A 74 -5.62 -18.36 -7.93
CA TYR A 74 -6.91 -18.98 -8.23
C TYR A 74 -7.64 -18.28 -9.39
N LEU A 75 -7.69 -16.94 -9.38
CA LEU A 75 -8.32 -16.17 -10.45
C LEU A 75 -7.60 -16.39 -11.79
N ILE A 76 -6.27 -16.42 -11.78
CA ILE A 76 -5.48 -16.70 -12.99
C ILE A 76 -5.84 -18.08 -13.54
N ILE A 77 -5.83 -19.12 -12.69
CA ILE A 77 -6.10 -20.51 -13.12
C ILE A 77 -7.51 -20.65 -13.71
N LYS A 78 -8.53 -20.01 -13.12
CA LYS A 78 -9.92 -20.05 -13.62
C LYS A 78 -10.10 -19.38 -14.99
N ASN A 79 -9.21 -18.47 -15.38
CA ASN A 79 -9.29 -17.76 -16.66
C ASN A 79 -8.39 -18.37 -17.75
N LEU A 80 -7.67 -19.45 -17.46
CA LEU A 80 -6.91 -20.18 -18.48
C LEU A 80 -7.85 -21.06 -19.31
N ASN A 81 -7.70 -21.03 -20.64
CA ASN A 81 -8.51 -21.86 -21.55
C ASN A 81 -8.24 -23.37 -21.43
N ASN A 82 -7.09 -23.78 -20.90
CA ASN A 82 -6.75 -25.18 -20.65
C ASN A 82 -5.60 -25.31 -19.62
N PRO A 83 -5.86 -25.07 -18.32
CA PRO A 83 -4.84 -25.21 -17.29
C PRO A 83 -4.37 -26.67 -17.15
N PRO A 84 -3.10 -26.93 -16.76
CA PRO A 84 -2.64 -28.25 -16.35
C PRO A 84 -3.52 -28.89 -15.28
N GLU A 85 -3.59 -30.22 -15.25
CA GLU A 85 -4.50 -30.96 -14.37
C GLU A 85 -4.20 -30.70 -12.89
N GLU A 86 -2.92 -30.55 -12.53
CA GLU A 86 -2.49 -30.19 -11.18
C GLU A 86 -3.07 -28.83 -10.75
N LEU A 87 -3.17 -27.86 -11.67
CA LEU A 87 -3.75 -26.56 -11.38
C LEU A 87 -5.28 -26.63 -11.23
N LYS A 88 -5.96 -27.49 -12.00
CA LYS A 88 -7.40 -27.73 -11.83
C LYS A 88 -7.70 -28.36 -10.47
N LEU A 89 -6.93 -29.36 -10.07
CA LEU A 89 -7.04 -30.01 -8.77
C LEU A 89 -6.80 -29.02 -7.63
N TRP A 90 -5.74 -28.21 -7.75
CA TRP A 90 -5.45 -27.17 -6.77
C TRP A 90 -6.57 -26.11 -6.69
N ALA A 91 -7.07 -25.62 -7.83
CA ALA A 91 -8.15 -24.64 -7.85
C ALA A 91 -9.44 -25.18 -7.23
N SER A 92 -9.75 -26.47 -7.46
CA SER A 92 -10.90 -27.15 -6.86
C SER A 92 -10.74 -27.29 -5.34
N TRP A 93 -9.55 -27.68 -4.88
CA TRP A 93 -9.22 -27.71 -3.45
C TRP A 93 -9.32 -26.33 -2.80
N TYR A 94 -8.80 -25.29 -3.47
CA TYR A 94 -8.83 -23.92 -3.00
C TYR A 94 -10.28 -23.42 -2.84
N GLU A 95 -11.14 -23.67 -3.82
CA GLU A 95 -12.56 -23.28 -3.79
C GLU A 95 -13.32 -23.93 -2.61
N LEU A 96 -13.06 -25.20 -2.32
CA LEU A 96 -13.66 -25.90 -1.17
C LEU A 96 -13.18 -25.34 0.17
N ASN A 97 -11.88 -25.06 0.30
CA ASN A 97 -11.31 -24.57 1.55
C ASN A 97 -11.61 -23.09 1.81
N TYR A 98 -11.69 -22.28 0.76
CA TYR A 98 -12.03 -20.86 0.86
C TYR A 98 -13.47 -20.67 1.39
N LYS A 99 -14.44 -21.45 0.89
CA LYS A 99 -15.82 -21.43 1.39
C LYS A 99 -15.90 -21.77 2.88
N ARG A 100 -15.16 -22.79 3.31
CA ARG A 100 -15.08 -23.17 4.74
C ARG A 100 -14.50 -22.05 5.60
N GLN A 101 -13.45 -21.37 5.14
CA GLN A 101 -12.83 -20.26 5.87
C GLN A 101 -13.74 -19.02 5.94
N ASP A 102 -14.50 -18.71 4.90
CA ASP A 102 -15.46 -17.60 4.90
C ASP A 102 -16.64 -17.88 5.85
N GLU A 103 -17.17 -19.11 5.86
CA GLU A 103 -18.18 -19.55 6.82
C GLU A 103 -17.70 -19.46 8.27
N GLU A 104 -16.48 -19.93 8.55
CA GLU A 104 -15.86 -19.83 9.89
C GLU A 104 -15.63 -18.38 10.31
N HIS A 105 -15.20 -17.51 9.38
CA HIS A 105 -14.98 -16.10 9.65
C HIS A 105 -16.29 -15.36 9.95
N ARG A 106 -17.35 -15.62 9.17
CA ARG A 106 -18.70 -15.08 9.43
C ARG A 106 -19.25 -15.56 10.77
N ALA A 107 -19.12 -16.86 11.07
CA ALA A 107 -19.58 -17.43 12.34
C ALA A 107 -18.88 -16.79 13.55
N ARG A 108 -17.56 -16.58 13.48
CA ARG A 108 -16.79 -15.91 14.54
C ARG A 108 -17.20 -14.45 14.73
N LYS A 109 -17.44 -13.73 13.63
CA LYS A 109 -17.89 -12.33 13.68
C LYS A 109 -19.26 -12.20 14.35
N THR A 110 -20.22 -13.08 14.00
CA THR A 110 -21.55 -13.11 14.62
C THR A 110 -21.51 -13.44 16.12
N ILE A 111 -20.60 -14.33 16.56
CA ILE A 111 -20.42 -14.63 17.99
C ILE A 111 -19.88 -13.40 18.73
N LEU A 112 -18.91 -12.69 18.15
CA LEU A 112 -18.30 -11.51 18.76
C LEU A 112 -19.30 -10.34 18.91
N GLU A 113 -20.19 -10.18 17.93
CA GLU A 113 -21.24 -9.15 17.93
C GLU A 113 -22.37 -9.44 18.94
N ARG A 114 -22.65 -10.73 19.23
CA ARG A 114 -23.63 -11.15 20.23
C ARG A 114 -23.10 -11.15 21.68
N ALA A 115 -21.77 -11.09 21.84
CA ALA A 115 -21.11 -11.05 23.14
C ALA A 115 -20.90 -9.60 23.66
N ARG A 116 -21.32 -8.60 22.89
CA ARG A 116 -21.37 -7.17 23.27
C ARG A 116 -22.80 -6.78 23.61
#